data_AF-A0A1Q7BI98-F1
#
_entry.id   AF-A0A1Q7BI98-F1
#
_cell.length_a   1.000
_cell.length_b   1.000
_cell.length_c   1.000
_cell.angle_alpha   90.00
_cell.angle_beta   90.00
_cell.angle_gamma   90.00
#
_symmetry.space_group_name_H-M   'P 1'
#
loop_
_entity.id
_entity.type
_entity.pdbx_description
1 polymer ?
#
loop_
_entity_poly.entity_id
_entity_poly.type
_entity_poly.pdbx_seq_one_letter_code
_entity_poly.pdbx_strand_id
1 'polypeptide(L)' 'MCLACEQQEYFFRLWCAKFLARGKMPPGVTAADLQALGLSPPMPGDGKPEEDLRKPGPGAAFACDTSDE' A
#
# COMPACT_ATOMS: atom_id res chain seq x y z
N MET A 1 12.79 -24.46 7.49
CA MET A 1 11.65 -23.52 7.45
C MET A 1 10.40 -24.30 7.08
N CYS A 2 9.24 -23.97 7.62
CA CYS A 2 7.99 -24.67 7.27
C CYS A 2 7.36 -24.04 6.02
N LEU A 3 6.57 -24.78 5.24
CA LEU A 3 5.96 -24.29 4.00
C LEU A 3 5.03 -23.07 4.25
N ALA A 4 4.31 -23.06 5.37
CA ALA A 4 3.53 -21.90 5.81
C ALA A 4 4.39 -20.68 6.17
N CYS A 5 5.58 -20.92 6.72
CA CYS A 5 6.53 -19.90 7.12
C CYS A 5 7.11 -19.19 5.87
N GLU A 6 7.41 -19.96 4.83
CA GLU A 6 7.90 -19.43 3.55
C GLU A 6 6.83 -18.62 2.82
N GLN A 7 5.59 -19.10 2.81
CA GLN A 7 4.46 -18.34 2.25
C GLN A 7 4.25 -17.03 3.00
N GLN A 8 4.28 -17.06 4.33
CA GLN A 8 4.15 -15.87 5.16
C GLN A 8 5.25 -14.85 4.86
N GLU A 9 6.51 -15.28 4.76
CA GLU A 9 7.62 -14.40 4.41
C GLU A 9 7.44 -13.79 3.01
N TYR A 10 7.02 -14.60 2.03
CA TYR A 10 6.72 -14.11 0.69
C TYR A 10 5.62 -13.05 0.68
N PHE A 11 4.50 -13.30 1.37
CA PHE A 11 3.41 -12.32 1.49
C PHE A 11 3.86 -11.05 2.20
N PHE A 12 4.69 -11.18 3.24
CA PHE A 12 5.23 -10.04 3.98
C PHE A 12 6.15 -9.19 3.10
N ARG A 13 7.01 -9.80 2.29
CA ARG A 13 7.85 -9.09 1.30
C ARG A 13 7.01 -8.35 0.28
N LEU A 14 5.99 -9.00 -0.27
CA LEU A 14 5.09 -8.38 -1.25
C LEU A 14 4.30 -7.21 -0.65
N TRP A 15 3.87 -7.36 0.60
CA TRP A 15 3.20 -6.29 1.34
C TRP A 15 4.13 -5.09 1.58
N CYS A 16 5.36 -5.31 2.03
CA CYS A 16 6.35 -4.25 2.20
C CYS A 16 6.64 -3.53 0.87
N ALA A 17 6.83 -4.27 -0.23
CA ALA A 17 7.07 -3.70 -1.55
C ALA A 17 5.94 -2.75 -2.02
N LYS A 18 4.67 -3.03 -1.68
CA LYS A 18 3.54 -2.15 -2.01
C LYS A 18 3.59 -0.80 -1.28
N PHE A 19 4.14 -0.75 -0.06
CA PHE A 19 4.36 0.51 0.66
C PHE A 19 5.54 1.27 0.07
N LEU A 20 6.64 0.57 -0.20
CA LEU A 20 7.84 1.16 -0.78
C LEU A 20 7.60 1.75 -2.17
N ALA A 21 6.80 1.08 -3.00
CA ALA A 21 6.37 1.60 -4.30
C ALA A 21 5.57 2.93 -4.21
N ARG A 22 5.01 3.25 -3.03
CA ARG A 22 4.33 4.52 -2.74
C ARG A 22 5.24 5.54 -2.04
N GLY A 23 6.53 5.23 -1.90
CA GLY A 23 7.47 6.03 -1.12
C GLY A 23 7.17 6.06 0.39
N LYS A 24 6.34 5.14 0.90
CA LYS A 24 5.95 5.08 2.31
C LYS A 24 6.66 3.93 3.04
N MET A 25 7.01 4.15 4.31
CA MET A 25 7.51 3.10 5.18
C MET A 25 6.33 2.22 5.64
N PRO A 26 6.42 0.88 5.53
CA PRO A 26 5.40 0.01 6.10
C PRO A 26 5.32 0.17 7.63
N PRO A 27 4.11 0.18 8.23
CA PRO A 27 3.95 0.40 9.66
C PRO A 27 4.59 -0.74 10.47
N GLY A 28 5.35 -0.39 11.51
CA GLY A 28 6.02 -1.36 12.38
C GLY A 28 7.24 -2.04 11.76
N VAL A 29 7.68 -1.63 10.56
CA VAL A 29 8.84 -2.18 9.87
C VAL A 29 9.98 -1.17 9.90
N THR A 30 11.14 -1.58 10.39
CA THR A 30 12.35 -0.75 10.42
C THR A 30 13.14 -0.87 9.13
N ALA A 31 14.11 0.04 8.90
CA ALA A 31 15.00 -0.06 7.76
C ALA A 31 15.88 -1.32 7.80
N ALA A 32 16.19 -1.82 9.01
CA ALA A 32 16.93 -3.07 9.19
C ALA A 32 16.11 -4.29 8.75
N ASP A 33 14.81 -4.30 9.04
CA ASP A 33 13.90 -5.36 8.60
C ASP A 33 13.77 -5.40 7.07
N LEU A 34 13.69 -4.22 6.43
CA LEU A 34 13.69 -4.14 4.96
C LEU A 34 15.00 -4.69 4.36
N GLN A 35 16.14 -4.33 4.95
CA GLN A 35 17.44 -4.85 4.51
C GLN A 35 17.54 -6.37 4.68
N ALA A 36 17.02 -6.93 5.78
CA ALA A 36 16.97 -8.38 6.00
C ALA A 36 16.12 -9.10 4.93
N LEU A 37 15.09 -8.42 4.40
CA LEU A 37 14.25 -8.92 3.30
C LEU A 37 14.84 -8.67 1.90
N GLY A 38 16.02 -8.04 1.81
CA GLY A 38 16.65 -7.61 0.57
C GLY A 38 15.92 -6.47 -0.14
N LEU A 39 15.11 -5.70 0.59
CA LEU A 39 14.39 -4.54 0.08
C LEU A 39 15.15 -3.26 0.42
N SER A 40 15.27 -2.36 -0.55
CA SER A 40 15.87 -1.05 -0.32
C SER A 40 14.87 -0.13 0.39
N PRO A 41 15.29 0.63 1.42
CA PRO A 41 14.43 1.63 2.05
C PRO A 41 14.00 2.69 1.01
N PRO A 42 12.81 3.29 1.18
CA PRO A 42 12.34 4.29 0.23
C PRO A 42 13.28 5.50 0.31
N MET A 43 13.74 6.00 -0.84
CA MET A 43 14.56 7.22 -0.86
C MET A 43 13.75 8.38 -0.28
N PRO A 44 14.35 9.22 0.60
CA PRO A 44 13.72 10.44 1.07
C PRO A 44 13.65 11.45 -0.09
N GLY A 45 12.63 11.31 -0.94
CA GLY A 45 12.46 12.16 -2.12
C GLY A 45 11.46 11.63 -3.17
N ASP A 46 11.22 10.31 -3.22
CA ASP A 46 10.28 9.70 -4.19
C ASP A 46 8.82 9.68 -3.72
N GLY A 47 8.56 10.20 -2.52
CA GLY A 47 7.21 10.53 -2.07
C GLY A 47 6.69 11.72 -2.85
N LYS A 48 6.27 11.51 -4.09
CA LYS A 48 5.31 12.42 -4.75
C LYS A 48 4.19 12.61 -3.73
N PRO A 49 3.84 13.85 -3.33
CA PRO A 49 2.70 14.05 -2.45
C PRO A 49 1.52 13.33 -3.12
N GLU A 50 0.91 12.37 -2.41
CA GLU A 50 -0.45 11.99 -2.78
C GLU A 50 -1.24 13.28 -2.71
N GLU A 51 -1.50 13.85 -3.87
CA GLU A 51 -2.50 14.89 -4.03
C GLU A 51 -3.77 14.26 -3.49
N ASP A 52 -4.13 14.72 -2.30
CA ASP A 52 -5.31 14.32 -1.57
C ASP A 52 -6.51 14.58 -2.50
N LEU A 53 -6.94 13.54 -3.21
CA LEU A 53 -8.19 13.53 -3.97
C LEU A 53 -9.38 13.45 -2.98
N ARG A 54 -9.39 14.32 -1.97
CA ARG A 54 -10.64 14.74 -1.31
C ARG A 54 -10.87 16.18 -1.66
N LYS A 55 -11.40 16.37 -2.87
CA LYS A 55 -12.20 17.54 -3.17
C LYS A 55 -13.67 17.16 -2.88
N PRO A 56 -14.25 17.51 -1.72
CA PRO A 56 -15.69 17.44 -1.56
C PRO A 56 -16.30 18.59 -2.38
N GLY A 57 -16.74 18.29 -3.60
CA GLY A 57 -17.57 19.17 -4.42
C GLY A 57 -19.05 18.85 -4.20
N PRO A 58 -19.94 19.86 -4.13
CA PRO A 58 -21.29 19.70 -3.60
C PRO A 58 -22.26 19.10 -4.64
N GLY A 59 -23.11 18.17 -4.18
CA GLY A 59 -24.46 17.99 -4.73
C GLY A 59 -24.61 17.24 -6.06
N ALA A 60 -24.93 15.94 -5.96
CA ALA A 60 -26.02 15.35 -6.74
C ALA A 60 -26.40 14.01 -6.09
N ALA A 61 -27.46 14.02 -5.29
CA ALA A 61 -28.18 12.80 -4.95
C ALA A 61 -28.81 12.27 -6.25
N PHE A 62 -28.38 11.10 -6.71
CA PHE A 62 -29.17 10.31 -7.66
C PHE A 62 -29.35 8.91 -7.10
N ALA A 63 -30.62 8.62 -6.91
CA ALA A 63 -31.19 7.47 -6.25
C ALA A 63 -30.88 6.17 -7.00
N CYS A 64 -30.89 5.07 -6.24
CA CYS A 64 -31.16 3.75 -6.79
C CYS A 64 -32.44 3.80 -7.62
N ASP A 65 -32.36 3.45 -8.91
CA ASP A 65 -33.53 3.01 -9.66
C ASP A 65 -33.18 1.73 -10.41
N THR A 66 -33.94 0.68 -10.11
CA THR A 66 -33.95 -0.62 -10.75
C THR A 66 -34.27 -0.47 -12.24
N SER A 67 -33.66 -1.28 -13.11
CA SER A 67 -34.28 -1.58 -14.41
C SER A 67 -34.10 -3.04 -14.77
N ASP A 68 -35.27 -3.65 -14.90
CA ASP A 68 -35.66 -4.97 -15.37
C ASP A 68 -35.54 -5.04 -16.90
N GLU A 69 -34.94 -6.12 -17.42
CA GLU A 69 -35.32 -6.75 -18.70
C GLU A 69 -34.91 -8.24 -18.69
#